data_AF-A0A2G5UAB6-F1
#
_entry.id   AF-A0A2G5UAB6-F1
#
_cell.length_a   1.000
_cell.length_b   1.000
_cell.length_c   1.000
_cell.angle_alpha   90.00
_cell.angle_beta   90.00
_cell.angle_gamma   90.00
#
_symmetry.space_group_name_H-M   'P 1'
#
loop_
_entity.id
_entity.type
_entity.pdbx_description
1 polymer ?
#
loop_
_entity_poly.entity_id
_entity_poly.type
_entity_poly.pdbx_seq_one_letter_code
_entity_poly.pdbx_strand_id
1 'polypeptide(L)'
;MFSDVLKRINAHETYKRHIDIFHAVTYDNIDGLVAAFVRNQPFDVRDKNGNTVLHLAAKLNRRLLCRAICVYASHLDLWNTKNNEGKQPIELAEDPNIKRDLQSLSTVRSTVDSHHMAYNKHLIEKKIKENSENNQNQKVVLSLDGGGLRVVLQCSILMAIEREIGEPLRNRVHWVAGTSCGGIMASSMSVGIDLSDALRIYIVIRKRIFGGNTQMFPKHSSHGIETCLQEVMGPKTPMAKCTAHKLVVTTAKVTLAPPQLILFRSYAPRIDPKEFEQLGYFNPNKILLWKAIRCTS
;
A
#
# COMPACT_ATOMS: atom_id res chain seq x y z
N MET A 1 17.75 -5.23 -0.95
CA MET A 1 16.83 -4.74 0.10
C MET A 1 15.47 -5.43 0.03
N PHE A 2 14.63 -5.22 -1.00
CA PHE A 2 13.30 -5.87 -1.07
C PHE A 2 13.36 -7.41 -1.21
N SER A 3 14.21 -7.94 -2.10
CA SER A 3 14.42 -9.40 -2.21
C SER A 3 14.84 -10.03 -0.88
N ASP A 4 15.64 -9.32 -0.08
CA ASP A 4 16.04 -9.78 1.25
C ASP A 4 14.87 -9.75 2.24
N VAL A 5 13.99 -8.76 2.15
CA VAL A 5 12.77 -8.69 2.96
C VAL A 5 11.84 -9.85 2.62
N LEU A 6 11.60 -10.14 1.34
CA LEU A 6 10.77 -11.29 0.91
C LEU A 6 11.33 -12.63 1.40
N LYS A 7 12.66 -12.79 1.41
CA LYS A 7 13.33 -13.95 2.01
C LYS A 7 13.10 -14.02 3.52
N ARG A 8 13.29 -12.91 4.25
CA ARG A 8 13.11 -12.85 5.71
C ARG A 8 11.70 -13.16 6.16
N ILE A 9 10.68 -12.71 5.43
CA ILE A 9 9.27 -12.99 5.76
C ILE A 9 8.80 -14.37 5.27
N ASN A 10 9.73 -15.18 4.76
CA ASN A 10 9.50 -16.53 4.27
C ASN A 10 8.45 -16.62 3.13
N ALA A 11 8.38 -15.58 2.30
CA ALA A 11 7.43 -15.51 1.19
C ALA A 11 7.65 -16.65 0.18
N HIS A 12 8.91 -16.97 -0.10
CA HIS A 12 9.26 -18.03 -1.06
C HIS A 12 8.92 -19.43 -0.56
N GLU A 13 8.97 -19.69 0.76
CA GLU A 13 8.55 -20.98 1.30
C GLU A 13 7.03 -21.12 1.41
N THR A 14 6.33 -20.02 1.72
CA THR A 14 4.86 -19.99 1.75
C THR A 14 4.27 -20.29 0.36
N TYR A 15 5.00 -19.94 -0.69
CA TYR A 15 4.56 -20.08 -2.07
C TYR A 15 5.46 -21.01 -2.90
N LYS A 16 6.15 -22.03 -2.36
CA LYS A 16 7.23 -22.82 -3.04
C LYS A 16 7.02 -23.18 -4.51
N ARG A 17 5.82 -23.56 -4.93
CA ARG A 17 5.56 -23.99 -6.31
C ARG A 17 5.56 -22.80 -7.26
N HIS A 18 6.45 -22.81 -8.26
CA HIS A 18 6.34 -21.89 -9.39
C HIS A 18 5.09 -22.28 -10.18
N ILE A 19 4.08 -21.43 -10.16
CA ILE A 19 2.85 -21.59 -10.93
C ILE A 19 2.86 -20.45 -11.95
N ASP A 20 2.75 -20.83 -13.22
CA ASP A 20 2.58 -19.87 -14.31
C ASP A 20 1.23 -19.15 -14.14
N ILE A 21 1.20 -17.84 -14.41
CA ILE A 21 0.02 -17.02 -14.16
C ILE A 21 -1.17 -17.43 -15.04
N PHE A 22 -0.94 -17.85 -16.29
CA PHE A 22 -2.02 -18.37 -17.14
C PHE A 22 -2.51 -19.71 -16.61
N HIS A 23 -1.60 -20.60 -16.20
CA HIS A 23 -1.99 -21.86 -15.57
C HIS A 23 -2.83 -21.64 -14.31
N ALA A 24 -2.46 -20.68 -13.45
CA ALA A 24 -3.25 -20.34 -12.27
C ALA A 24 -4.68 -19.92 -12.64
N VAL A 25 -4.85 -19.13 -13.70
CA VAL A 25 -6.16 -18.68 -14.18
C VAL A 25 -6.96 -19.81 -14.83
N THR A 26 -6.33 -20.64 -15.66
CA THR A 26 -6.98 -21.77 -16.33
C THR A 26 -7.64 -22.73 -15.34
N TYR A 27 -6.96 -23.01 -14.22
CA TYR A 27 -7.42 -23.97 -13.20
C TYR A 27 -8.12 -23.33 -12.00
N ASP A 28 -8.56 -22.07 -12.10
CA ASP A 28 -9.25 -21.34 -11.01
C ASP A 28 -8.47 -21.30 -9.67
N ASN A 29 -7.15 -21.22 -9.77
CA ASN A 29 -6.24 -21.33 -8.63
C ASN A 29 -5.85 -19.95 -8.10
N ILE A 30 -6.65 -19.45 -7.15
CA ILE A 30 -6.39 -18.16 -6.49
C ILE A 30 -5.05 -18.12 -5.75
N ASP A 31 -4.66 -19.21 -5.08
CA ASP A 31 -3.38 -19.26 -4.37
C ASP A 31 -2.20 -19.22 -5.33
N GLY A 32 -2.34 -19.84 -6.51
CA GLY A 32 -1.38 -19.72 -7.62
C GLY A 32 -1.26 -18.29 -8.14
N LEU A 33 -2.39 -17.58 -8.28
CA LEU A 33 -2.38 -16.16 -8.67
C LEU A 33 -1.70 -15.28 -7.61
N VAL A 34 -1.98 -15.52 -6.33
CA VAL A 34 -1.32 -14.81 -5.22
C VAL A 34 0.18 -15.11 -5.21
N ALA A 35 0.57 -16.37 -5.45
CA ALA A 35 1.96 -16.78 -5.55
C ALA A 35 2.70 -16.07 -6.70
N ALA A 36 2.04 -15.92 -7.87
CA ALA A 36 2.57 -15.17 -9.00
C ALA A 36 2.77 -13.69 -8.66
N PHE A 37 1.78 -13.06 -8.00
CA PHE A 37 1.88 -11.66 -7.55
C PHE A 37 3.02 -11.43 -6.55
N VAL A 38 3.15 -12.30 -5.56
CA VAL A 38 4.22 -12.22 -4.54
C VAL A 38 5.61 -12.40 -5.16
N ARG A 39 5.71 -13.20 -6.24
CA ARG A 39 6.94 -13.39 -7.01
C ARG A 39 7.25 -12.26 -8.00
N ASN A 40 6.41 -11.23 -8.06
CA ASN A 40 6.55 -10.16 -9.06
C ASN A 40 6.53 -10.70 -10.51
N GLN A 41 5.71 -11.74 -10.79
CA GLN A 41 5.45 -12.12 -12.17
C GLN A 41 4.68 -10.98 -12.87
N PRO A 42 4.98 -10.70 -14.14
CA PRO A 42 4.23 -9.71 -14.92
C PRO A 42 2.78 -10.15 -15.11
N PHE A 43 1.83 -9.21 -15.00
CA PHE A 43 0.39 -9.46 -15.24
C PHE A 43 -0.06 -8.97 -16.63
N ASP A 44 0.78 -8.20 -17.31
CA ASP A 44 0.58 -7.67 -18.67
C ASP A 44 1.04 -8.64 -19.77
N VAL A 45 1.56 -9.82 -19.39
CA VAL A 45 1.92 -10.87 -20.34
C VAL A 45 0.72 -11.27 -21.20
N ARG A 46 1.01 -11.53 -22.47
CA ARG A 46 0.01 -11.87 -23.48
C ARG A 46 0.24 -13.28 -24.02
N ASP A 47 -0.85 -14.00 -24.26
CA ASP A 47 -0.81 -15.26 -24.99
C ASP A 47 -0.59 -15.04 -26.51
N LYS A 48 -0.59 -16.12 -27.28
CA LYS A 48 -0.45 -16.09 -28.76
C LYS A 48 -1.53 -15.25 -29.46
N ASN A 49 -2.67 -15.05 -28.82
CA ASN A 49 -3.82 -14.30 -29.35
C ASN A 49 -3.85 -12.86 -28.79
N GLY A 50 -2.81 -12.43 -28.07
CA GLY A 50 -2.76 -11.11 -27.44
C GLY A 50 -3.60 -10.98 -26.17
N ASN A 51 -4.18 -12.08 -25.65
CA ASN A 51 -4.98 -12.07 -24.44
C ASN A 51 -4.08 -11.94 -23.21
N THR A 52 -4.40 -10.97 -22.35
CA THR A 52 -3.84 -10.91 -21.01
C THR A 52 -4.49 -11.94 -20.08
N VAL A 53 -3.93 -12.11 -18.88
CA VAL A 53 -4.53 -12.97 -17.84
C VAL A 53 -5.95 -12.56 -17.46
N LEU A 54 -6.29 -11.27 -17.58
CA LEU A 54 -7.65 -10.78 -17.34
C LEU A 54 -8.63 -11.20 -18.44
N HIS A 55 -8.19 -11.18 -19.70
CA HIS A 55 -8.99 -11.70 -20.81
C HIS A 55 -9.31 -13.17 -20.61
N LEU A 56 -8.31 -13.98 -20.22
CA LEU A 56 -8.51 -15.40 -19.95
C LEU A 56 -9.45 -15.63 -18.75
N ALA A 57 -9.26 -14.89 -17.66
CA ALA A 57 -10.12 -15.01 -16.47
C ALA A 57 -11.58 -14.65 -16.78
N ALA A 58 -11.80 -13.61 -17.60
CA ALA A 58 -13.13 -13.21 -18.05
C ALA A 58 -13.77 -14.28 -18.96
N LYS A 59 -13.02 -14.78 -19.95
CA LYS A 59 -13.46 -15.84 -20.87
C LYS A 59 -13.84 -17.14 -20.16
N LEU A 60 -13.12 -17.47 -19.08
CA LEU A 60 -13.36 -18.69 -18.29
C LEU A 60 -14.37 -18.47 -17.14
N ASN A 61 -15.07 -17.34 -17.10
CA ASN A 61 -16.03 -16.98 -16.05
C ASN A 61 -15.46 -17.03 -14.61
N ARG A 62 -14.18 -16.68 -14.44
CA ARG A 62 -13.49 -16.69 -13.13
C ARG A 62 -13.60 -15.35 -12.43
N ARG A 63 -14.80 -15.02 -11.91
CA ARG A 63 -15.08 -13.70 -11.32
C ARG A 63 -14.12 -13.29 -10.19
N LEU A 64 -13.79 -14.22 -9.29
CA LEU A 64 -12.87 -13.93 -8.18
C LEU A 64 -11.46 -13.59 -8.69
N LEU A 65 -10.97 -14.34 -9.68
CA LEU A 65 -9.67 -14.07 -10.31
C LEU A 65 -9.68 -12.76 -11.08
N CYS A 66 -10.76 -12.41 -11.78
CA CYS A 66 -10.90 -11.11 -12.44
C CYS A 66 -10.71 -9.97 -11.43
N ARG A 67 -11.40 -10.03 -10.29
CA ARG A 67 -11.27 -9.03 -9.22
C ARG A 67 -9.85 -9.00 -8.63
N ALA A 68 -9.27 -10.16 -8.37
CA ALA A 68 -7.91 -10.25 -7.83
C ALA A 68 -6.87 -9.66 -8.80
N ILE A 69 -6.99 -9.94 -10.10
CA ILE A 69 -6.15 -9.36 -11.15
C ILE A 69 -6.30 -7.84 -11.17
N CYS A 70 -7.51 -7.29 -11.17
CA CYS A 70 -7.72 -5.84 -11.14
C CYS A 70 -7.12 -5.16 -9.90
N VAL A 71 -7.05 -5.86 -8.76
CA VAL A 71 -6.42 -5.34 -7.53
C VAL A 71 -4.90 -5.41 -7.60
N TYR A 72 -4.34 -6.56 -8.00
CA TYR A 72 -2.89 -6.80 -8.05
C TYR A 72 -2.19 -6.06 -9.19
N ALA A 73 -2.90 -5.86 -10.30
CA ALA A 73 -2.44 -5.17 -11.50
C ALA A 73 -3.21 -3.84 -11.73
N SER A 74 -3.65 -3.20 -10.65
CA SER A 74 -4.42 -1.94 -10.71
C SER A 74 -3.73 -0.82 -11.47
N HIS A 75 -2.40 -0.81 -11.48
CA HIS A 75 -1.58 0.17 -12.20
C HIS A 75 -1.49 -0.07 -13.72
N LEU A 76 -1.94 -1.22 -14.23
CA LEU A 76 -1.79 -1.63 -15.64
C LEU A 76 -3.06 -1.42 -16.49
N ASP A 77 -4.18 -1.02 -15.90
CA ASP A 77 -5.48 -0.84 -16.57
C ASP A 77 -5.86 -2.01 -17.51
N LEU A 78 -5.61 -3.25 -17.07
CA LEU A 78 -5.81 -4.43 -17.92
C LEU A 78 -7.25 -4.56 -18.43
N TRP A 79 -8.23 -3.98 -17.73
CA TRP A 79 -9.64 -3.99 -18.14
C TRP A 79 -9.92 -3.19 -19.41
N ASN A 80 -9.04 -2.25 -19.78
CA ASN A 80 -9.15 -1.47 -21.01
C ASN A 80 -8.27 -2.01 -22.15
N THR A 81 -7.40 -2.99 -21.87
CA THR A 81 -6.46 -3.55 -22.84
C THR A 81 -7.19 -4.36 -23.91
N LYS A 82 -6.78 -4.24 -25.18
CA LYS A 82 -7.32 -5.03 -26.29
C LYS A 82 -6.39 -6.18 -26.67
N ASN A 83 -6.96 -7.33 -27.01
CA ASN A 83 -6.26 -8.47 -27.60
C ASN A 83 -6.04 -8.28 -29.12
N ASN A 84 -5.52 -9.30 -29.82
CA ASN A 84 -5.25 -9.21 -31.26
C ASN A 84 -6.53 -9.12 -32.11
N GLU A 85 -7.69 -9.50 -31.57
CA GLU A 85 -9.01 -9.32 -32.20
C GLU A 85 -9.62 -7.94 -31.90
N GLY A 86 -8.92 -7.07 -31.17
CA GLY A 86 -9.41 -5.76 -30.77
C GLY A 86 -10.41 -5.78 -29.60
N LYS A 87 -10.62 -6.94 -28.96
CA LYS A 87 -11.59 -7.14 -27.87
C LYS A 87 -10.97 -6.87 -26.51
N GLN A 88 -11.73 -6.24 -25.62
CA GLN A 88 -11.43 -6.05 -24.21
C GLN A 88 -11.88 -7.26 -23.36
N PRO A 89 -11.38 -7.43 -22.13
CA PRO A 89 -11.79 -8.54 -21.26
C PRO A 89 -13.31 -8.60 -21.01
N ILE A 90 -13.98 -7.44 -20.92
CA ILE A 90 -15.43 -7.37 -20.71
C ILE A 90 -16.23 -8.00 -21.85
N GLU A 91 -15.73 -7.91 -23.08
CA GLU A 91 -16.37 -8.46 -24.29
C GLU A 91 -16.23 -9.98 -24.37
N LEU A 92 -15.24 -10.55 -23.68
CA LEU A 92 -15.03 -12.00 -23.58
C LEU A 92 -15.78 -12.63 -22.40
N ALA A 93 -16.28 -11.83 -21.45
CA ALA A 93 -17.03 -12.35 -20.32
C ALA A 93 -18.43 -12.79 -20.76
N GLU A 94 -18.88 -13.96 -20.32
CA GLU A 94 -20.29 -14.38 -20.47
C GLU A 94 -21.10 -14.03 -19.20
N ASP A 95 -20.50 -14.19 -18.01
CA ASP A 95 -21.14 -13.88 -16.72
C ASP A 95 -21.51 -12.39 -16.59
N PRO A 96 -22.81 -12.06 -16.43
CA PRO A 96 -23.28 -10.69 -16.21
C PRO A 96 -22.63 -9.99 -15.02
N ASN A 97 -22.22 -10.75 -13.99
CA ASN A 97 -21.56 -10.19 -12.82
C ASN A 97 -20.13 -9.73 -13.11
N ILE A 98 -19.40 -10.47 -13.96
CA ILE A 98 -18.06 -10.06 -14.41
C ILE A 98 -18.20 -8.82 -15.28
N LYS A 99 -19.19 -8.80 -16.19
CA LYS A 99 -19.47 -7.60 -16.99
C LYS A 99 -19.76 -6.39 -16.12
N ARG A 100 -20.63 -6.52 -15.11
CA ARG A 100 -20.93 -5.44 -14.16
C ARG A 100 -19.70 -4.96 -13.41
N ASP A 101 -18.89 -5.89 -12.89
CA ASP A 101 -17.66 -5.56 -12.16
C ASP A 101 -16.67 -4.80 -13.07
N LEU A 102 -16.40 -5.30 -14.28
CA LEU A 102 -15.49 -4.65 -15.24
C LEU A 102 -16.04 -3.33 -15.76
N GLN A 103 -17.34 -3.26 -16.05
CA GLN A 103 -17.99 -2.03 -16.48
C GLN A 103 -17.84 -0.95 -15.41
N SER A 104 -18.02 -1.28 -14.12
CA SER A 104 -17.83 -0.31 -13.03
C SER A 104 -16.41 0.29 -12.93
N LEU A 105 -15.41 -0.40 -13.47
CA LEU A 105 -14.02 0.08 -13.56
C LEU A 105 -13.78 0.92 -14.81
N SER A 106 -14.43 0.55 -15.93
CA SER A 106 -14.34 1.26 -17.20
C SER A 106 -15.18 2.54 -17.25
N THR A 107 -16.26 2.64 -16.46
CA THR A 107 -17.06 3.86 -16.41
C THR A 107 -16.25 4.95 -15.74
N VAL A 108 -15.79 5.92 -16.53
CA VAL A 108 -15.35 7.22 -16.01
C VAL A 108 -16.52 7.76 -15.19
N ARG A 109 -16.39 7.76 -13.85
CA ARG A 109 -17.35 8.51 -13.03
C ARG A 109 -17.24 9.94 -13.52
N SER A 110 -18.35 10.48 -14.02
CA SER A 110 -18.45 11.93 -14.20
C SER A 110 -17.97 12.55 -12.91
N THR A 111 -17.07 13.51 -13.01
CA THR A 111 -16.65 14.29 -11.86
C THR A 111 -17.91 14.95 -11.33
N VAL A 112 -18.50 14.38 -10.28
CA VAL A 112 -19.60 15.03 -9.59
C VAL A 112 -18.93 16.18 -8.86
N ASP A 113 -18.98 17.37 -9.47
CA ASP A 113 -18.50 18.61 -8.88
C ASP A 113 -19.38 18.90 -7.65
N SER A 114 -19.04 18.27 -6.53
CA SER A 114 -19.58 18.69 -5.25
C SER A 114 -19.00 20.06 -4.90
N HIS A 115 -19.76 20.88 -4.18
CA HIS A 115 -19.33 22.22 -3.77
C HIS A 115 -17.95 22.19 -3.04
N HIS A 116 -17.68 21.15 -2.26
CA HIS A 116 -16.40 20.94 -1.59
C HIS A 116 -15.23 20.69 -2.58
N MET A 117 -15.47 19.98 -3.68
CA MET A 117 -14.45 19.73 -4.69
C MET A 117 -14.10 21.00 -5.47
N ALA A 118 -15.08 21.84 -5.80
CA ALA A 118 -14.84 23.12 -6.46
C ALA A 118 -13.99 24.07 -5.60
N TYR A 119 -14.30 24.17 -4.30
CA TYR A 119 -13.50 24.99 -3.38
C TYR A 119 -12.08 24.45 -3.21
N ASN A 120 -11.91 23.14 -3.03
CA ASN A 120 -10.59 22.53 -2.95
C ASN A 120 -9.77 22.75 -4.22
N LYS A 121 -10.39 22.62 -5.40
CA LYS A 121 -9.75 22.90 -6.69
C LYS A 121 -9.28 24.36 -6.76
N HIS A 122 -10.13 25.31 -6.38
CA HIS A 122 -9.76 26.72 -6.31
C HIS A 122 -8.56 26.97 -5.37
N LEU A 123 -8.56 26.36 -4.18
CA LEU A 123 -7.45 26.47 -3.24
C LEU A 123 -6.14 25.90 -3.81
N ILE A 124 -6.21 24.76 -4.50
CA ILE A 124 -5.05 24.14 -5.16
C ILE A 124 -4.52 25.07 -6.27
N GLU A 125 -5.38 25.56 -7.15
CA GLU A 125 -5.01 26.46 -8.25
C GLU A 125 -4.40 27.76 -7.73
N LYS A 126 -5.01 28.36 -6.70
CA LYS A 126 -4.46 29.54 -6.02
C LYS A 126 -3.06 29.26 -5.49
N LYS A 127 -2.87 28.12 -4.82
CA LYS A 127 -1.57 27.75 -4.24
C LYS A 127 -0.51 27.49 -5.31
N ILE A 128 -0.89 26.89 -6.44
CA ILE A 128 0.00 26.68 -7.59
C ILE A 128 0.49 28.03 -8.13
N LYS A 129 -0.41 29.01 -8.32
CA LYS A 129 -0.06 30.36 -8.77
C LYS A 129 0.90 31.05 -7.81
N GLU A 130 0.57 31.08 -6.52
CA GLU A 130 1.41 31.68 -5.47
C GLU A 130 2.82 31.07 -5.41
N ASN A 131 2.94 29.76 -5.64
CA ASN A 131 4.23 29.07 -5.63
C ASN A 131 5.10 29.45 -6.84
N SER A 132 4.49 29.57 -8.03
CA SER A 132 5.19 30.00 -9.24
C SER A 132 5.69 31.43 -9.13
N GLU A 133 4.93 32.32 -8.49
CA GLU A 133 5.28 33.73 -8.30
C GLU A 133 6.36 33.92 -7.23
N ASN A 134 6.30 33.20 -6.11
CA ASN A 134 7.20 33.41 -4.96
C ASN A 134 8.43 32.48 -4.94
N ASN A 135 8.57 31.59 -5.92
CA ASN A 135 9.65 30.59 -6.02
C ASN A 135 9.90 29.81 -4.71
N GLN A 136 8.83 29.53 -3.95
CA GLN A 136 8.91 28.91 -2.64
C GLN A 136 8.96 27.39 -2.73
N ASN A 137 9.98 26.80 -2.09
CA ASN A 137 10.11 25.35 -1.96
C ASN A 137 9.15 24.80 -0.89
N GLN A 138 7.87 24.68 -1.25
CA GLN A 138 6.82 24.15 -0.36
C GLN A 138 7.10 22.71 0.07
N LYS A 139 6.64 22.36 1.27
CA LYS A 139 6.75 21.01 1.81
C LYS A 139 5.43 20.27 1.67
N VAL A 140 5.51 19.05 1.13
CA VAL A 140 4.36 18.17 0.94
C VAL A 140 4.32 17.12 2.05
N VAL A 141 3.18 17.00 2.71
CA VAL A 141 2.91 15.98 3.73
C VAL A 141 1.83 15.04 3.22
N LEU A 142 2.09 13.74 3.26
CA LEU A 142 1.12 12.69 2.99
C LEU A 142 0.61 12.11 4.31
N SER A 143 -0.71 12.06 4.52
CA SER A 143 -1.32 11.44 5.71
C SER A 143 -2.07 10.18 5.32
N LEU A 144 -1.83 9.09 6.04
CA LEU A 144 -2.39 7.77 5.80
C LEU A 144 -3.22 7.29 6.98
N ASP A 145 -4.52 7.12 6.75
CA ASP A 145 -5.48 6.75 7.79
C ASP A 145 -5.33 5.29 8.22
N GLY A 146 -5.80 5.00 9.44
CA GLY A 146 -5.99 3.63 9.91
C GLY A 146 -7.12 2.90 9.18
N GLY A 147 -7.23 1.59 9.37
CA GLY A 147 -8.31 0.81 8.74
C GLY A 147 -8.03 -0.68 8.54
N GLY A 148 -7.03 -1.24 9.21
CA GLY A 148 -6.67 -2.66 9.06
C GLY A 148 -6.20 -3.00 7.64
N LEU A 149 -6.58 -4.18 7.15
CA LEU A 149 -6.17 -4.68 5.83
C LEU A 149 -6.70 -3.82 4.66
N ARG A 150 -7.59 -2.84 4.90
CA ARG A 150 -8.02 -1.86 3.88
C ARG A 150 -6.88 -0.97 3.39
N VAL A 151 -5.74 -0.96 4.08
CA VAL A 151 -4.51 -0.27 3.64
C VAL A 151 -4.06 -0.70 2.22
N VAL A 152 -4.43 -1.90 1.76
CA VAL A 152 -4.18 -2.31 0.37
C VAL A 152 -4.84 -1.37 -0.65
N LEU A 153 -5.99 -0.78 -0.32
CA LEU A 153 -6.66 0.21 -1.16
C LEU A 153 -5.89 1.53 -1.18
N GLN A 154 -5.40 1.99 -0.03
CA GLN A 154 -4.53 3.17 0.05
C GLN A 154 -3.27 2.97 -0.80
N CYS A 155 -2.65 1.78 -0.74
CA CYS A 155 -1.52 1.43 -1.58
C CYS A 155 -1.83 1.55 -3.07
N SER A 156 -2.94 0.95 -3.51
CA SER A 156 -3.36 0.99 -4.92
C SER A 156 -3.65 2.42 -5.40
N ILE A 157 -4.26 3.26 -4.55
CA ILE A 157 -4.49 4.67 -4.86
C ILE A 157 -3.17 5.41 -5.02
N LEU A 158 -2.21 5.20 -4.11
CA LEU A 158 -0.90 5.85 -4.21
C LEU A 158 -0.11 5.39 -5.44
N MET A 159 -0.21 4.11 -5.83
CA MET A 159 0.40 3.60 -7.07
C MET A 159 -0.22 4.24 -8.32
N ALA A 160 -1.54 4.45 -8.33
CA ALA A 160 -2.20 5.17 -9.41
C ALA A 160 -1.74 6.64 -9.47
N ILE A 161 -1.56 7.28 -8.31
CA ILE A 161 -1.01 8.65 -8.23
C ILE A 161 0.45 8.69 -8.75
N GLU A 162 1.31 7.75 -8.38
CA GLU A 162 2.69 7.67 -8.93
C GLU A 162 2.69 7.58 -10.45
N ARG A 163 1.77 6.80 -11.02
CA ARG A 163 1.63 6.66 -12.47
C ARG A 163 1.19 7.96 -13.14
N GLU A 164 0.18 8.63 -12.60
CA GLU A 164 -0.29 9.92 -13.14
C GLU A 164 0.78 11.02 -13.03
N ILE A 165 1.59 10.99 -11.96
CA ILE A 165 2.71 11.91 -11.77
C ILE A 165 3.90 11.56 -12.68
N GLY A 166 4.06 10.30 -13.06
CA GLY A 166 5.15 9.80 -13.89
C GLY A 166 6.47 9.56 -13.15
N GLU A 167 6.48 9.67 -11.82
CA GLU A 167 7.65 9.38 -10.98
C GLU A 167 7.26 8.94 -9.56
N PRO A 168 8.18 8.29 -8.81
CA PRO A 168 7.91 7.86 -7.45
C PRO A 168 7.55 9.00 -6.48
N LEU A 169 6.61 8.75 -5.57
CA LEU A 169 6.17 9.74 -4.56
C LEU A 169 7.32 10.18 -3.65
N ARG A 170 8.38 9.38 -3.51
CA ARG A 170 9.62 9.75 -2.80
C ARG A 170 10.30 11.02 -3.30
N ASN A 171 10.06 11.41 -4.55
CA ASN A 171 10.66 12.61 -5.11
C ASN A 171 9.86 13.89 -4.78
N ARG A 172 8.60 13.76 -4.35
CA ARG A 172 7.69 14.90 -4.14
C ARG A 172 7.19 15.04 -2.70
N VAL A 173 6.97 13.92 -2.02
CA VAL A 173 6.49 13.87 -0.65
C VAL A 173 7.67 13.99 0.31
N HIS A 174 7.57 14.91 1.26
CA HIS A 174 8.67 15.17 2.18
C HIS A 174 8.43 14.55 3.57
N TRP A 175 7.18 14.55 4.03
CA TRP A 175 6.75 13.89 5.26
C TRP A 175 5.65 12.89 4.96
N VAL A 176 5.66 11.77 5.68
CA VAL A 176 4.55 10.82 5.68
C VAL A 176 4.11 10.61 7.12
N ALA A 177 2.83 10.79 7.38
CA ALA A 177 2.17 10.54 8.64
C ALA A 177 1.24 9.34 8.51
N GLY A 178 1.11 8.52 9.54
CA GLY A 178 0.15 7.44 9.51
C GLY A 178 -0.32 6.93 10.88
N THR A 179 -1.54 6.40 10.88
CA THR A 179 -2.18 5.79 12.06
C THR A 179 -2.49 4.32 11.79
N SER A 180 -2.23 3.43 12.75
CA SER A 180 -2.45 1.99 12.62
C SER A 180 -1.81 1.39 11.36
N CYS A 181 -2.56 0.64 10.54
CA CYS A 181 -2.03 0.08 9.29
C CYS A 181 -1.52 1.17 8.33
N GLY A 182 -2.09 2.38 8.36
CA GLY A 182 -1.56 3.56 7.65
C GLY A 182 -0.18 3.97 8.18
N GLY A 183 0.09 3.79 9.48
CA GLY A 183 1.41 3.96 10.08
C GLY A 183 2.43 2.90 9.64
N ILE A 184 1.99 1.65 9.43
CA ILE A 184 2.83 0.60 8.82
C ILE A 184 3.20 1.01 7.38
N MET A 185 2.25 1.57 6.63
CA MET A 185 2.46 2.00 5.23
C MET A 185 3.39 3.19 5.17
N ALA A 186 3.11 4.21 5.99
CA ALA A 186 3.96 5.38 6.14
C ALA A 186 5.39 4.99 6.47
N SER A 187 5.57 4.00 7.35
CA SER A 187 6.90 3.50 7.72
C SER A 187 7.60 2.79 6.58
N SER A 188 6.88 1.96 5.81
CA SER A 188 7.42 1.26 4.63
C SER A 188 7.93 2.27 3.58
N MET A 189 7.12 3.29 3.27
CA MET A 189 7.54 4.37 2.39
C MET A 189 8.75 5.11 2.95
N SER A 190 8.75 5.41 4.25
CA SER A 190 9.80 6.23 4.89
C SER A 190 11.16 5.56 4.98
N VAL A 191 11.22 4.22 4.94
CA VAL A 191 12.48 3.45 4.81
C VAL A 191 12.89 3.22 3.35
N GLY A 192 12.06 3.63 2.38
CA GLY A 192 12.36 3.51 0.95
C GLY A 192 11.89 2.21 0.31
N ILE A 193 10.89 1.52 0.88
CA ILE A 193 10.22 0.39 0.21
C ILE A 193 9.25 0.96 -0.81
N ASP A 194 9.35 0.51 -2.06
CA ASP A 194 8.44 0.92 -3.14
C ASP A 194 7.01 0.42 -2.89
N LEU A 195 6.00 1.13 -3.39
CA LEU A 195 4.59 0.82 -3.09
C LEU A 195 4.17 -0.59 -3.55
N SER A 196 4.63 -1.02 -4.73
CA SER A 196 4.34 -2.38 -5.23
C SER A 196 4.87 -3.47 -4.28
N ASP A 197 6.01 -3.19 -3.68
CA ASP A 197 6.72 -4.08 -2.77
C ASP A 197 6.08 -4.09 -1.39
N ALA A 198 5.65 -2.91 -0.90
CA ALA A 198 4.83 -2.80 0.28
C ALA A 198 3.53 -3.61 0.14
N LEU A 199 2.82 -3.50 -1.00
CA LEU A 199 1.60 -4.27 -1.26
C LEU A 199 1.85 -5.79 -1.19
N ARG A 200 2.93 -6.28 -1.80
CA ARG A 200 3.33 -7.70 -1.71
C ARG A 200 3.59 -8.13 -0.28
N ILE A 201 4.32 -7.32 0.49
CA ILE A 201 4.58 -7.59 1.91
C ILE A 201 3.26 -7.70 2.68
N TYR A 202 2.33 -6.76 2.51
CA TYR A 202 1.02 -6.80 3.16
C TYR A 202 0.25 -8.06 2.83
N ILE A 203 0.25 -8.46 1.56
CA ILE A 203 -0.39 -9.70 1.11
C ILE A 203 0.27 -10.90 1.81
N VAL A 204 1.59 -11.01 1.87
CA VAL A 204 2.27 -12.14 2.54
C VAL A 204 1.95 -12.19 4.03
N ILE A 205 2.12 -11.07 4.75
CA ILE A 205 2.02 -11.05 6.22
C ILE A 205 0.57 -11.13 6.73
N ARG A 206 -0.45 -10.87 5.89
CA ARG A 206 -1.87 -10.85 6.31
C ARG A 206 -2.30 -12.11 7.04
N LYS A 207 -1.88 -13.29 6.56
CA LYS A 207 -2.25 -14.58 7.16
C LYS A 207 -1.58 -14.77 8.53
N ARG A 208 -0.38 -14.23 8.71
CA ARG A 208 0.39 -14.30 9.98
C ARG A 208 -0.14 -13.32 11.03
N ILE A 209 -0.63 -12.16 10.61
CA ILE A 209 -1.14 -11.11 11.51
C ILE A 209 -2.62 -11.34 11.86
N PHE A 210 -3.44 -11.68 10.87
CA PHE A 210 -4.91 -11.72 11.01
C PHE A 210 -5.52 -13.12 10.88
N GLY A 211 -4.72 -14.16 10.62
CA GLY A 211 -5.22 -15.53 10.40
C GLY A 211 -5.35 -16.36 11.67
N GLY A 212 -6.21 -17.38 11.60
CA GLY A 212 -6.12 -18.56 12.47
C GLY A 212 -6.64 -18.43 13.90
N ASN A 213 -7.42 -17.39 14.24
CA ASN A 213 -7.96 -17.26 15.59
C ASN A 213 -9.49 -17.09 15.61
N THR A 214 -10.14 -17.90 16.45
CA THR A 214 -11.58 -17.84 16.77
C THR A 214 -11.85 -17.07 18.07
N GLN A 215 -10.80 -16.68 18.81
CA GLN A 215 -10.91 -15.91 20.04
C GLN A 215 -11.54 -14.54 19.81
N MET A 216 -12.42 -14.13 20.72
CA MET A 216 -13.15 -12.86 20.61
C MET A 216 -12.28 -11.67 21.04
N PHE A 217 -11.52 -11.78 22.14
CA PHE A 217 -10.62 -10.72 22.61
C PHE A 217 -9.46 -11.25 23.48
N PRO A 218 -8.21 -10.79 23.25
CA PRO A 218 -7.75 -10.17 22.02
C PRO A 218 -7.84 -11.17 20.86
N LYS A 219 -8.40 -10.72 19.71
CA LYS A 219 -8.64 -11.58 18.55
C LYS A 219 -7.35 -12.09 17.90
N HIS A 220 -6.23 -11.39 18.04
CA HIS A 220 -4.96 -11.76 17.43
C HIS A 220 -3.82 -11.67 18.44
N SER A 221 -2.88 -12.61 18.35
CA SER A 221 -1.65 -12.57 19.15
C SER A 221 -0.73 -11.43 18.68
N SER A 222 -0.14 -10.70 19.63
CA SER A 222 0.84 -9.66 19.32
C SER A 222 2.10 -10.22 18.65
N HIS A 223 2.43 -11.49 18.90
CA HIS A 223 3.63 -12.14 18.35
C HIS A 223 3.65 -12.14 16.82
N GLY A 224 2.49 -12.30 16.18
CA GLY A 224 2.38 -12.35 14.71
C GLY A 224 2.84 -11.04 14.07
N ILE A 225 2.29 -9.92 14.54
CA ILE A 225 2.64 -8.59 14.03
C ILE A 225 4.06 -8.19 14.43
N GLU A 226 4.49 -8.45 15.67
CA GLU A 226 5.82 -8.07 16.14
C GLU A 226 6.92 -8.78 15.34
N THR A 227 6.79 -10.09 15.14
CA THR A 227 7.73 -10.87 14.33
C THR A 227 7.78 -10.36 12.89
N CYS A 228 6.63 -10.12 12.26
CA CYS A 228 6.58 -9.60 10.89
C CYS A 228 7.26 -8.21 10.79
N LEU A 229 6.99 -7.31 11.74
CA LEU A 229 7.59 -5.98 11.76
C LEU A 229 9.11 -6.05 11.95
N GLN A 230 9.60 -6.95 12.79
CA GLN A 230 11.04 -7.17 12.99
C GLN A 230 11.71 -7.73 11.74
N GLU A 231 11.09 -8.67 11.03
CA GLU A 231 11.62 -9.24 9.79
C GLU A 231 11.70 -8.19 8.66
N VAL A 232 10.65 -7.38 8.51
CA VAL A 232 10.55 -6.34 7.47
C VAL A 232 11.44 -5.15 7.77
N MET A 233 11.32 -4.57 8.96
CA MET A 233 11.99 -3.31 9.33
C MET A 233 13.38 -3.52 9.92
N GLY A 234 13.67 -4.73 10.42
CA GLY A 234 14.87 -5.06 11.17
C GLY A 234 14.67 -4.87 12.69
N PRO A 235 15.10 -5.83 13.53
CA PRO A 235 14.83 -5.81 14.97
C PRO A 235 15.59 -4.70 15.73
N LYS A 236 16.71 -4.24 15.17
CA LYS A 236 17.60 -3.21 15.76
C LYS A 236 17.58 -1.88 15.01
N THR A 237 16.73 -1.74 13.99
CA THR A 237 16.69 -0.54 13.16
C THR A 237 16.10 0.63 13.96
N PRO A 238 16.85 1.73 14.17
CA PRO A 238 16.32 2.89 14.84
C PRO A 238 15.41 3.70 13.91
N MET A 239 14.47 4.44 14.48
CA MET A 239 13.51 5.27 13.74
C MET A 239 14.19 6.37 12.90
N ALA A 240 15.38 6.82 13.32
CA ALA A 240 16.21 7.76 12.57
C ALA A 240 16.67 7.25 11.19
N LYS A 241 16.57 5.94 10.93
CA LYS A 241 16.90 5.34 9.62
C LYS A 241 15.80 5.53 8.56
N CYS A 242 14.67 6.14 8.91
CA CYS A 242 13.68 6.61 7.94
C CYS A 242 14.23 7.83 7.18
N THR A 243 15.02 7.58 6.14
CA THR A 243 15.69 8.64 5.36
C THR A 243 15.00 8.95 4.04
N ALA A 244 14.13 8.07 3.54
CA ALA A 244 13.39 8.32 2.30
C ALA A 244 12.31 9.39 2.51
N HIS A 245 11.63 9.34 3.65
CA HIS A 245 10.70 10.37 4.09
C HIS A 245 10.79 10.60 5.59
N LYS A 246 10.48 11.82 6.02
CA LYS A 246 10.27 12.11 7.43
C LYS A 246 8.97 11.47 7.91
N LEU A 247 9.10 10.40 8.68
CA LEU A 247 8.00 9.64 9.28
C LEU A 247 7.42 10.32 10.52
N VAL A 248 6.10 10.31 10.63
CA VAL A 248 5.32 10.52 11.86
C VAL A 248 4.34 9.35 12.04
N VAL A 249 4.32 8.70 13.21
CA VAL A 249 3.28 7.72 13.56
C VAL A 249 2.62 8.06 14.89
N THR A 250 1.32 7.82 14.96
CA THR A 250 0.47 8.21 16.10
C THR A 250 0.28 7.04 17.06
N THR A 251 0.22 7.28 18.36
CA THR A 251 -0.22 6.28 19.35
C THR A 251 -0.86 6.96 20.56
N ALA A 252 -1.62 6.21 21.35
CA ALA A 252 -2.24 6.70 22.58
C ALA A 252 -1.49 6.13 23.81
N LYS A 253 -0.98 7.02 24.66
CA LYS A 253 -0.44 6.65 25.97
C LYS A 253 -1.60 6.51 26.96
N VAL A 254 -2.00 5.26 27.18
CA VAL A 254 -3.15 4.91 28.04
C VAL A 254 -2.81 4.80 29.53
N THR A 255 -1.54 4.92 29.91
CA THR A 255 -1.13 4.93 31.32
C THR A 255 -1.42 6.27 32.02
N LEU A 256 -1.97 7.25 31.31
CA LEU A 256 -2.33 8.57 31.81
C LEU A 256 -3.85 8.76 31.65
N ALA A 257 -4.44 9.54 32.56
CA ALA A 257 -5.84 9.96 32.49
C ALA A 257 -5.88 11.51 32.43
N PRO A 258 -6.38 12.11 31.33
CA PRO A 258 -6.86 11.46 30.11
C PRO A 258 -5.72 10.83 29.28
N PRO A 259 -6.02 9.82 28.43
CA PRO A 259 -5.04 9.27 27.50
C PRO A 259 -4.43 10.38 26.63
N GLN A 260 -3.11 10.33 26.45
CA GLN A 260 -2.40 11.37 25.70
C GLN A 260 -1.97 10.86 24.32
N LEU A 261 -2.12 11.72 23.30
CA LEU A 261 -1.55 11.49 21.98
C LEU A 261 -0.03 11.57 22.05
N ILE A 262 0.63 10.51 21.58
CA ILE A 262 2.06 10.44 21.40
C ILE A 262 2.36 10.37 19.91
N LEU A 263 3.31 11.20 19.47
CA LEU A 263 3.79 11.24 18.10
C LEU A 263 5.22 10.75 18.05
N PHE A 264 5.42 9.55 17.54
CA PHE A 264 6.76 9.08 17.20
C PHE A 264 7.18 9.71 15.88
N ARG A 265 8.40 10.26 15.85
CA ARG A 265 8.94 10.98 14.69
C ARG A 265 10.33 10.45 14.38
N SER A 266 10.64 10.31 13.10
CA SER A 266 12.00 9.93 12.63
C SER A 266 13.02 11.06 12.76
N TYR A 267 12.57 12.25 13.11
CA TYR A 267 13.37 13.46 13.24
C TYR A 267 13.11 14.12 14.61
N ALA A 268 14.13 14.81 15.10
CA ALA A 268 14.03 15.69 16.25
C ALA A 268 14.49 17.11 15.83
N PRO A 269 14.01 18.17 16.51
CA PRO A 269 14.54 19.50 16.33
C PRO A 269 16.03 19.54 16.72
N ARG A 270 16.80 20.44 16.11
CA ARG A 270 18.23 20.64 16.44
C ARG A 270 18.37 21.55 17.67
N ILE A 271 17.83 21.11 18.79
CA ILE A 271 17.87 21.81 20.09
C ILE A 271 18.42 20.87 21.18
N ASP A 272 18.67 21.39 22.38
CA ASP A 272 19.19 20.59 23.48
C ASP A 272 18.26 19.41 23.80
N PRO A 273 18.80 18.21 24.10
CA PRO A 273 17.98 17.04 24.42
C PRO A 273 16.95 17.27 25.53
N LYS A 274 17.26 18.07 26.54
CA LYS A 274 16.32 18.38 27.62
C LYS A 274 15.14 19.22 27.14
N GLU A 275 15.37 20.11 26.19
CA GLU A 275 14.34 21.02 25.66
C GLU A 275 13.37 20.29 24.73
N PHE A 276 13.83 19.40 23.84
CA PHE A 276 12.88 18.70 22.97
C PHE A 276 12.04 17.66 23.73
N GLU A 277 12.56 17.08 24.81
CA GLU A 277 11.79 16.18 25.68
C GLU A 277 10.61 16.92 26.32
N GLN A 278 10.81 18.17 26.76
CA GLN A 278 9.73 19.04 27.25
C GLN A 278 8.70 19.35 26.15
N LEU A 279 9.13 19.46 24.89
CA LEU A 279 8.26 19.65 23.73
C LEU A 279 7.58 18.36 23.23
N GLY A 280 7.75 17.23 23.93
CA GLY A 280 7.14 15.95 23.57
C GLY A 280 7.78 15.27 22.35
N TYR A 281 9.04 15.58 22.05
CA TYR A 281 9.84 14.84 21.08
C TYR A 281 10.61 13.72 21.77
N PHE A 282 10.87 12.66 21.03
CA PHE A 282 11.73 11.57 21.47
C PHE A 282 13.00 11.53 20.63
N ASN A 283 14.08 10.98 21.17
CA ASN A 283 15.29 10.75 20.40
C ASN A 283 15.07 9.60 19.38
N PRO A 284 15.05 9.88 18.06
CA PRO A 284 14.75 8.86 17.05
C PRO A 284 15.84 7.78 16.93
N ASN A 285 17.06 8.02 17.45
CA ASN A 285 18.13 7.02 17.48
C ASN A 285 17.93 5.98 18.59
N LYS A 286 17.15 6.30 19.63
CA LYS A 286 16.89 5.41 20.77
C LYS A 286 15.62 4.58 20.61
N ILE A 287 14.76 4.93 19.64
CA ILE A 287 13.50 4.23 19.39
C ILE A 287 13.69 3.22 18.26
N LEU A 288 13.37 1.97 18.54
CA LEU A 288 13.31 0.93 17.52
C LEU A 288 12.08 1.14 16.63
N LEU A 289 12.30 1.17 15.32
CA LEU A 289 11.25 1.44 14.33
C LEU A 289 10.09 0.46 14.45
N TRP A 290 10.36 -0.84 14.55
CA TRP A 290 9.31 -1.86 14.67
C TRP A 290 8.45 -1.68 15.94
N LYS A 291 9.01 -1.17 17.04
CA LYS A 291 8.26 -0.89 18.28
C LYS A 291 7.34 0.30 18.10
N ALA A 292 7.83 1.40 17.49
CA ALA A 292 6.99 2.55 17.18
C ALA A 292 5.82 2.17 16.26
N ILE A 293 6.08 1.33 15.26
CA ILE A 293 5.04 0.80 14.36
C ILE A 293 4.05 -0.07 15.12
N ARG A 294 4.52 -0.93 16.02
CA ARG A 294 3.66 -1.77 16.86
C ARG A 294 2.75 -0.96 17.78
N CYS A 295 3.22 0.18 18.27
CA CYS A 295 2.42 1.08 19.12
C CYS A 295 1.30 1.79 18.34
N THR A 296 1.48 2.07 17.05
CA THR A 296 0.43 2.69 16.24
C THR A 296 -0.61 1.68 15.74
N SER A 297 -0.19 0.43 15.49
CA SER A 297 -0.97 -0.65 14.84
C SER A 297 -2.16 -1.15 15.63
#